data_AF-A0A227IJM1-F1
#
_entry.id   AF-A0A227IJM1-F1
#
_cell.length_a   1.000
_cell.length_b   1.000
_cell.length_c   1.000
_cell.angle_alpha   90.00
_cell.angle_beta   90.00
_cell.angle_gamma   90.00
#
_symmetry.space_group_name_H-M   'P 1'
#
loop_
_entity.id
_entity.type
_entity.pdbx_description
1 polymer ?
#
loop_
_entity_poly.entity_id
_entity_poly.type
_entity_poly.pdbx_seq_one_letter_code
_entity_poly.pdbx_strand_id
1 'polypeptide(L)' 'ESCHTREQLPQLVGKYEMVNIKLDKTGGLSEALLLADDAKELGFSLMSGCMLGTSLAMRAALPIAAQASVVDLDGPVLLG' A
#
# COMPACT_ATOMS: atom_id res chain seq x y z
N GLU A 1 1.75 5.42 -8.27
CA GLU A 1 2.29 6.62 -8.95
C GLU A 1 1.56 7.87 -8.46
N SER A 2 0.23 7.85 -8.30
CA SER A 2 -0.50 9.04 -7.82
C SER A 2 -0.59 9.20 -6.30
N CYS A 3 -0.26 8.16 -5.53
CA CYS A 3 -0.26 8.15 -4.07
C CYS A 3 1.06 7.56 -3.57
N HIS A 4 1.79 8.31 -2.76
CA HIS A 4 3.07 7.92 -2.17
C HIS A 4 3.03 7.94 -0.65
N THR A 5 2.50 9.01 -0.08
CA THR A 5 2.29 9.25 1.34
C THR A 5 0.88 9.83 1.57
N ARG A 6 0.51 10.04 2.84
CA ARG A 6 -0.81 10.59 3.19
C ARG A 6 -1.10 11.97 2.61
N GLU A 7 -0.06 12.76 2.34
CA GLU A 7 -0.20 14.14 1.84
C GLU A 7 -0.96 14.21 0.52
N GLN A 8 -0.91 13.15 -0.28
CA GLN A 8 -1.62 13.10 -1.54
C GLN A 8 -3.06 12.63 -1.43
N LEU A 9 -3.51 12.03 -0.32
CA LEU A 9 -4.86 11.46 -0.22
C LEU A 9 -5.99 12.45 -0.53
N PRO A 10 -6.01 13.70 -0.01
CA PRO A 10 -7.14 14.60 -0.22
C PRO A 10 -7.40 14.90 -1.69
N GLN A 11 -6.35 14.98 -2.52
CA GLN A 11 -6.51 15.29 -3.94
C GLN A 11 -6.94 14.10 -4.80
N LEU A 12 -7.03 12.91 -4.22
CA LEU A 12 -7.44 11.66 -4.88
C LEU A 12 -8.91 11.34 -4.65
N VAL A 13 -9.56 11.98 -3.67
CA VAL A 13 -10.99 11.80 -3.39
C VAL A 13 -11.80 12.16 -4.62
N GLY A 14 -12.73 11.28 -5.01
CA GLY A 14 -13.55 11.42 -6.22
C GLY A 14 -12.83 11.13 -7.53
N LYS A 15 -11.53 10.81 -7.51
CA LYS A 15 -10.77 10.35 -8.70
C LYS A 15 -10.45 8.87 -8.65
N TYR A 16 -10.30 8.31 -7.45
CA TYR A 16 -9.98 6.92 -7.22
C TYR A 16 -10.84 6.37 -6.08
N GLU A 17 -11.11 5.06 -6.12
CA GLU A 17 -11.87 4.35 -5.08
C GLU A 17 -10.94 3.55 -4.16
N MET A 18 -9.68 3.34 -4.56
CA MET A 18 -8.73 2.49 -3.88
C MET A 18 -7.33 3.08 -3.87
N VAL A 19 -6.58 2.82 -2.80
CA VAL A 19 -5.17 3.20 -2.65
C VAL A 19 -4.30 1.95 -2.65
N ASN A 20 -3.36 1.88 -3.60
CA ASN A 20 -2.30 0.86 -3.59
C ASN A 20 -1.14 1.34 -2.70
N ILE A 21 -0.99 0.76 -1.52
CA ILE A 21 0.07 1.04 -0.56
C ILE A 21 1.26 0.12 -0.86
N LYS A 22 2.44 0.70 -1.08
CA LYS A 22 3.71 -0.01 -1.25
C LYS A 22 4.74 0.57 -0.29
N LEU A 23 5.50 -0.27 0.41
CA LEU A 23 6.48 0.20 1.40
C LEU A 23 7.59 1.05 0.77
N ASP A 24 7.97 0.75 -0.48
CA ASP A 24 8.95 1.54 -1.24
C ASP A 24 8.49 2.98 -1.51
N LYS A 25 7.16 3.22 -1.55
CA LYS A 25 6.61 4.56 -1.76
C LYS A 25 6.43 5.32 -0.45
N THR A 26 6.01 4.64 0.60
CA THR A 26 5.78 5.24 1.92
C THR A 26 7.08 5.43 2.70
N GLY A 27 8.19 4.82 2.26
CA GLY A 27 9.46 4.85 2.98
C GLY A 27 9.49 3.95 4.21
N GLY A 28 8.59 2.95 4.29
CA GLY A 28 8.54 1.98 5.36
C GLY A 28 7.15 1.72 5.94
N LEU A 29 7.09 0.79 6.90
CA LEU A 29 5.85 0.30 7.49
C LEU A 29 5.11 1.36 8.31
N SER A 30 5.83 2.20 9.07
CA SER A 30 5.22 3.19 9.94
C SER A 30 4.35 4.18 9.18
N GLU A 31 4.85 4.75 8.08
CA GLU A 31 4.06 5.65 7.23
C GLU A 31 2.97 4.89 6.47
N ALA A 32 3.20 3.63 6.10
CA ALA A 32 2.20 2.81 5.43
C ALA A 32 0.96 2.55 6.29
N LEU A 33 1.15 2.34 7.60
CA LEU A 33 0.04 2.16 8.53
C LEU A 33 -0.78 3.44 8.68
N LEU A 34 -0.10 4.57 8.84
CA LEU A 34 -0.76 5.87 8.97
C LEU A 34 -1.49 6.26 7.67
N LEU A 35 -0.89 6.01 6.51
CA LEU A 35 -1.55 6.18 5.20
C LEU A 35 -2.79 5.29 5.09
N ALA A 36 -2.74 4.05 5.58
CA ALA A 36 -3.87 3.13 5.51
C ALA A 36 -5.04 3.59 6.38
N ASP A 37 -4.76 4.10 7.58
CA ASP A 37 -5.77 4.64 8.48
C ASP A 37 -6.44 5.88 7.87
N ASP A 38 -5.65 6.87 7.43
CA ASP A 38 -6.14 8.10 6.79
C ASP A 38 -6.95 7.78 5.51
N ALA A 39 -6.50 6.80 4.72
CA ALA A 39 -7.20 6.39 3.50
C ALA A 39 -8.57 5.76 3.81
N LYS A 40 -8.68 4.93 4.85
CA LYS A 40 -9.95 4.35 5.27
C LYS A 40 -10.91 5.41 5.79
N GLU A 41 -10.42 6.40 6.55
CA GLU A 41 -11.24 7.53 7.04
C GLU A 41 -11.84 8.34 5.88
N LEU A 42 -11.11 8.47 4.78
CA LEU A 42 -11.57 9.11 3.55
C LEU A 42 -12.42 8.19 2.64
N GLY A 43 -12.69 6.95 3.08
CA GLY A 43 -13.56 6.00 2.38
C GLY A 43 -12.90 5.22 1.25
N PHE A 44 -11.57 5.25 1.12
CA PHE A 44 -10.87 4.44 0.13
C PHE A 44 -10.83 2.96 0.55
N SER A 45 -10.97 2.07 -0.42
CA SER A 45 -10.53 0.68 -0.27
C SER A 45 -9.00 0.61 -0.30
N LEU A 46 -8.42 -0.44 0.30
CA LEU A 46 -6.97 -0.61 0.32
C LEU A 46 -6.52 -1.78 -0.57
N MET A 47 -5.39 -1.58 -1.24
CA MET A 47 -4.59 -2.62 -1.86
C MET A 47 -3.19 -2.59 -1.24
N SER A 48 -2.67 -3.75 -0.85
CA SER A 48 -1.26 -3.91 -0.47
C SER A 48 -0.49 -4.36 -1.70
N GLY A 49 0.41 -3.51 -2.21
CA GLY A 49 1.25 -3.83 -3.35
C GLY A 49 2.73 -3.96 -2.99
N CYS A 50 3.53 -4.49 -3.91
CA CYS A 50 4.98 -4.52 -3.81
C CYS A 50 5.70 -3.96 -5.04
N MET A 51 7.00 -3.70 -4.89
CA MET A 51 7.94 -3.73 -6.01
C MET A 51 8.51 -5.16 -6.16
N LEU A 52 9.18 -5.44 -7.28
CA LEU A 52 9.89 -6.70 -7.45
C LEU A 52 10.96 -6.83 -6.35
N GLY A 53 10.84 -7.85 -5.51
CA GLY A 53 11.64 -7.97 -4.30
C GLY A 53 11.48 -9.33 -3.63
N THR A 54 12.35 -9.61 -2.65
CA THR A 54 12.40 -10.92 -1.98
C THR A 54 11.32 -11.08 -0.91
N SER A 55 11.20 -12.30 -0.37
CA SER A 55 10.22 -12.63 0.68
C SER A 55 10.36 -11.78 1.95
N LEU A 56 11.56 -11.24 2.21
CA LEU A 56 11.80 -10.32 3.31
C LEU A 56 10.97 -9.04 3.16
N ALA A 57 10.92 -8.46 1.96
CA ALA A 57 10.13 -7.26 1.69
C ALA A 57 8.63 -7.55 1.77
N MET A 58 8.18 -8.69 1.22
CA MET A 58 6.76 -9.08 1.29
C MET A 58 6.30 -9.30 2.74
N ARG A 59 7.15 -9.92 3.56
CA ARG A 59 6.86 -10.13 4.99
C ARG A 59 6.63 -8.81 5.72
N ALA A 60 7.43 -7.79 5.43
CA ALA A 60 7.27 -6.47 6.04
C ALA A 60 5.94 -5.79 5.66
N ALA A 61 5.36 -6.12 4.51
CA ALA A 61 4.08 -5.58 4.04
C ALA A 61 2.84 -6.35 4.56
N LEU A 62 3.01 -7.51 5.19
CA LEU A 62 1.89 -8.34 5.68
C LEU A 62 0.90 -7.60 6.61
N PRO A 63 1.32 -6.67 7.50
CA PRO A 63 0.38 -5.89 8.30
C PRO A 63 -0.57 -5.03 7.46
N ILE A 64 -0.11 -4.52 6.30
CA ILE A 64 -0.96 -3.79 5.34
C ILE A 64 -1.85 -4.76 4.58
N ALA A 65 -1.31 -5.92 4.17
CA ALA A 65 -2.09 -6.95 3.48
C ALA A 65 -3.28 -7.46 4.32
N ALA A 66 -3.11 -7.58 5.63
CA ALA A 66 -4.17 -8.05 6.54
C ALA A 66 -5.42 -7.13 6.58
N GLN A 67 -5.29 -5.90 6.12
CA GLN A 67 -6.37 -4.91 6.08
C GLN A 67 -6.74 -4.45 4.66
N ALA A 68 -6.17 -5.09 3.64
CA ALA A 68 -6.38 -4.77 2.24
C ALA A 68 -7.39 -5.71 1.58
N SER A 69 -8.24 -5.18 0.70
CA SER A 69 -9.17 -5.98 -0.10
C SER A 69 -8.46 -6.70 -1.25
N VAL A 70 -7.29 -6.18 -1.67
CA VAL A 70 -6.45 -6.76 -2.73
C VAL A 70 -5.01 -6.83 -2.23
N VAL A 71 -4.36 -7.96 -2.48
CA VAL A 71 -2.98 -8.21 -2.07
C VAL A 71 -2.16 -8.63 -3.29
N ASP A 72 -1.17 -7.80 -3.61
CA ASP A 72 -0.19 -7.96 -4.68
C ASP A 72 1.20 -8.00 -4.04
N LEU A 73 1.60 -9.20 -3.60
CA LEU A 73 2.87 -9.49 -2.92
C LEU A 73 3.60 -10.67 -3.60
N ASP A 74 3.53 -10.73 -4.93
CA ASP A 74 4.05 -11.83 -5.75
C ASP A 74 5.53 -11.66 -6.14
N GLY A 75 6.17 -10.57 -5.73
CA GLY A 75 7.58 -10.26 -6.03
C GLY A 75 8.54 -11.46 -5.91
N PRO A 76 8.50 -12.28 -4.84
CA PRO A 76 9.40 -13.43 -4.70
C PRO A 76 9.14 -14.52 -5.75
N VAL A 77 7.89 -14.71 -6.17
CA VAL A 77 7.51 -15.70 -7.19
C VAL A 77 8.09 -15.29 -8.55
N LEU A 78 8.17 -13.99 -8.80
CA LEU A 78 8.69 -13.42 -10.06
C LEU A 78 10.22 -13.37 -10.11
N LEU A 79 10.92 -13.64 -9.00
CA LEU A 79 12.39 -13.66 -8.94
C LEU A 79 13.00 -15.04 -9.26
N GLY A 80 12.21 -16.12 -9.23
CA GLY A 80 12.67 -17.50 -9.51
C GLY A 80 12.74 -18.38 -8.28
#